data_AF-A0A9P6D296-F1
#
_entry.id   AF-A0A9P6D296-F1
#
_cell.length_a   1.000
_cell.length_b   1.000
_cell.length_c   1.000
_cell.angle_alpha   90.00
_cell.angle_beta   90.00
_cell.angle_gamma   90.00
#
_symmetry.space_group_name_H-M   'P 1'
#
loop_
_entity.id
_entity.type
_entity.pdbx_description
1 polymer ?
#
loop_
_entity_poly.entity_id
_entity_poly.type
_entity_poly.pdbx_seq_one_letter_code
_entity_poly.pdbx_strand_id
1 'polypeptide(L)'
;MKTKVEQSNPTRPPMMGEGDVNTTVLWKWFNKSENFFHHKSITAENKVVTVTYGMSGVHAIRWLSANSLNLKSMTWDDYKTYMHTLFLASDWEHSTRMDVLHIQQGSRTFMDFSLKMMGRNNLLAGTDSFLNDKLLQNMLKANMDRELACECNREALSLLSSFL
;
A
#
# COMPACT_ATOMS: atom_id res chain seq x y z
N MET A 1 12.88 -10.47 -12.23
CA MET A 1 12.34 -9.23 -12.86
C MET A 1 11.04 -8.94 -12.14
N LYS A 2 10.84 -7.71 -11.64
CA LYS A 2 9.64 -7.39 -10.84
C LYS A 2 8.39 -7.45 -11.71
N THR A 3 7.34 -8.10 -11.20
CA THR A 3 6.06 -8.14 -11.91
C THR A 3 5.40 -6.76 -11.93
N LYS A 4 4.49 -6.56 -12.90
CA LYS A 4 3.67 -5.35 -13.05
C LYS A 4 2.19 -5.70 -12.88
N VAL A 5 1.45 -4.75 -12.32
CA VAL A 5 -0.01 -4.79 -12.29
C VAL A 5 -0.54 -3.81 -13.32
N GLU A 6 -1.22 -4.33 -14.33
CA GLU A 6 -1.75 -3.57 -15.46
C GLU A 6 -3.27 -3.63 -15.47
N GLN A 7 -3.91 -2.57 -15.96
CA GLN A 7 -5.36 -2.52 -16.13
C GLN A 7 -5.64 -1.57 -17.28
N SER A 8 -6.18 -2.11 -18.38
CA SER A 8 -6.44 -1.35 -19.60
C SER A 8 -7.57 -0.33 -19.44
N ASN A 9 -8.59 -0.64 -18.64
CA ASN A 9 -9.62 0.30 -18.22
C ASN A 9 -10.28 -0.15 -16.89
N PRO A 10 -10.99 0.74 -16.17
CA PRO A 10 -11.64 0.41 -14.89
C PRO A 10 -12.71 -0.70 -14.96
N THR A 11 -13.20 -1.02 -16.17
CA THR A 11 -14.22 -2.06 -16.39
C THR A 11 -13.65 -3.46 -16.54
N ARG A 12 -12.32 -3.61 -16.62
CA ARG A 12 -11.65 -4.91 -16.72
C ARG A 12 -10.91 -5.22 -15.42
N PRO A 13 -10.83 -6.51 -15.03
CA PRO A 13 -10.03 -6.88 -13.86
C PRO A 13 -8.57 -6.49 -14.08
N PRO A 14 -7.84 -6.14 -13.01
CA PRO A 14 -6.39 -5.96 -13.11
C PRO A 14 -5.72 -7.28 -13.52
N MET A 15 -4.59 -7.15 -14.21
CA MET A 15 -3.72 -8.26 -14.59
C MET A 15 -2.41 -8.16 -13.82
N MET A 16 -2.00 -9.24 -13.16
CA MET A 16 -0.68 -9.36 -12.52
C MET A 16 0.20 -10.24 -13.41
N GLY A 17 1.28 -9.66 -13.93
CA GLY A 17 2.25 -10.33 -14.79
C GLY A 17 3.07 -11.43 -14.09
N GLU A 18 3.90 -12.13 -14.85
CA GLU A 18 4.94 -12.98 -14.29
C GLU A 18 6.09 -12.14 -13.68
N GLY A 19 6.66 -12.61 -12.56
CA GLY A 19 7.83 -12.00 -11.93
C GLY A 19 7.74 -11.86 -10.42
N ASP A 20 8.72 -11.17 -9.84
CA ASP A 20 8.87 -11.03 -8.39
C ASP A 20 7.79 -10.10 -7.82
N VAL A 21 6.95 -10.64 -6.92
CA VAL A 21 5.90 -9.90 -6.22
C VAL A 21 6.48 -9.26 -4.96
N ASN A 22 6.20 -7.98 -4.73
CA ASN A 22 6.59 -7.24 -3.52
C ASN A 22 5.41 -6.44 -2.97
N THR A 23 5.62 -5.75 -1.84
CA THR A 23 4.57 -4.95 -1.16
C THR A 23 3.90 -3.94 -2.09
N THR A 24 4.66 -3.25 -2.94
CA THR A 24 4.11 -2.28 -3.90
C THR A 24 3.26 -2.96 -4.99
N VAL A 25 3.67 -4.13 -5.47
CA VAL A 25 2.88 -4.91 -6.43
C VAL A 25 1.55 -5.34 -5.82
N LEU A 26 1.58 -5.94 -4.63
CA LEU A 26 0.35 -6.38 -3.94
C LEU A 26 -0.58 -5.20 -3.64
N TRP A 27 -0.03 -4.09 -3.14
CA TRP A 27 -0.83 -2.88 -2.90
C TRP A 27 -1.52 -2.38 -4.18
N LYS A 28 -0.82 -2.35 -5.32
CA LYS A 28 -1.41 -1.97 -6.62
C LYS A 28 -2.47 -2.97 -7.07
N TRP A 29 -2.23 -4.25 -6.87
CA TRP A 29 -3.18 -5.32 -7.18
C TRP A 29 -4.48 -5.16 -6.40
N PHE A 30 -4.41 -4.98 -5.09
CA PHE A 30 -5.58 -4.82 -4.25
C PHE A 30 -6.35 -3.54 -4.56
N ASN A 31 -5.67 -2.39 -4.69
CA ASN A 31 -6.34 -1.13 -5.01
C ASN A 31 -7.04 -1.16 -6.38
N LYS A 32 -6.38 -1.70 -7.41
CA LYS A 32 -7.01 -1.83 -8.73
C LYS A 32 -8.16 -2.83 -8.72
N SER A 33 -8.06 -3.90 -7.93
CA SER A 33 -9.13 -4.88 -7.73
C SER A 33 -10.34 -4.25 -7.06
N GLU A 34 -10.15 -3.47 -6.00
CA GLU A 34 -11.24 -2.77 -5.32
C GLU A 34 -11.95 -1.77 -6.23
N ASN A 35 -11.19 -0.96 -6.98
CA ASN A 35 -11.76 -0.06 -7.97
C ASN A 35 -12.59 -0.80 -9.02
N PHE A 36 -12.11 -1.95 -9.50
CA PHE A 36 -12.86 -2.79 -10.42
C PHE A 36 -14.14 -3.37 -9.79
N PHE A 37 -14.07 -3.83 -8.54
CA PHE A 37 -15.23 -4.33 -7.80
C PHE A 37 -16.31 -3.28 -7.64
N HIS A 38 -15.92 -2.06 -7.26
CA HIS A 38 -16.84 -0.93 -7.14
C HIS A 38 -17.48 -0.59 -8.48
N HIS A 39 -16.68 -0.55 -9.55
CA HIS A 39 -17.18 -0.20 -10.88
C HIS A 39 -18.11 -1.25 -11.48
N LYS A 40 -17.90 -2.54 -11.15
CA LYS A 40 -18.71 -3.66 -11.65
C LYS A 40 -19.76 -4.17 -10.67
N SER A 41 -19.88 -3.56 -9.50
CA SER A 41 -20.78 -4.01 -8.43
C SER A 41 -20.61 -5.49 -8.09
N ILE A 42 -19.36 -5.96 -8.02
CA ILE A 42 -19.05 -7.37 -7.70
C ILE A 42 -19.43 -7.64 -6.24
N THR A 43 -20.22 -8.70 -6.02
CA THR A 43 -20.64 -9.10 -4.67
C THR A 43 -19.44 -9.62 -3.86
N ALA A 44 -19.52 -9.54 -2.52
CA ALA A 44 -18.41 -9.89 -1.64
C ALA A 44 -17.90 -11.32 -1.86
N GLU A 45 -18.82 -12.26 -2.09
CA GLU A 45 -18.57 -13.70 -2.27
C GLU A 45 -17.84 -13.97 -3.60
N ASN A 46 -17.99 -13.09 -4.58
CA ASN A 46 -17.41 -13.26 -5.91
C ASN A 46 -16.09 -12.51 -6.10
N LYS A 47 -15.68 -11.63 -5.18
CA LYS A 47 -14.49 -10.78 -5.31
C LYS A 47 -13.22 -11.59 -5.59
N VAL A 48 -12.91 -12.56 -4.73
CA VAL A 48 -11.68 -13.36 -4.78
C VAL A 48 -11.61 -14.17 -6.07
N VAL A 49 -12.68 -14.91 -6.38
CA VAL A 49 -12.78 -15.71 -7.61
C VAL A 49 -12.65 -14.82 -8.86
N THR A 50 -13.21 -13.62 -8.85
CA THR A 50 -13.17 -12.74 -10.02
C THR A 50 -11.76 -12.24 -10.33
N VAL A 51 -11.00 -11.80 -9.32
CA VAL A 51 -9.66 -11.23 -9.57
C VAL A 51 -8.59 -12.28 -9.75
N THR A 52 -8.77 -13.47 -9.18
CA THR A 52 -7.81 -14.55 -9.34
C THR A 52 -7.59 -14.93 -10.81
N TYR A 53 -8.60 -14.83 -11.66
CA TYR A 53 -8.45 -14.97 -13.12
C TYR A 53 -7.51 -13.93 -13.77
N GLY A 54 -7.28 -12.80 -13.12
CA GLY A 54 -6.34 -11.78 -13.58
C GLY A 54 -4.87 -12.07 -13.24
N MET A 55 -4.58 -13.12 -12.46
CA MET A 55 -3.21 -13.55 -12.20
C MET A 55 -2.70 -14.35 -13.40
N SER A 56 -1.61 -13.87 -14.01
CA SER A 56 -0.99 -14.55 -15.15
C SER A 56 0.23 -15.37 -14.72
N GLY A 57 0.48 -16.46 -15.46
CA GLY A 57 1.64 -17.34 -15.30
C GLY A 57 1.30 -18.76 -14.90
N VAL A 58 2.11 -19.71 -15.38
CA VAL A 58 1.86 -21.16 -15.24
C VAL A 58 1.71 -21.58 -13.77
N HIS A 59 2.50 -20.99 -12.87
CA HIS A 59 2.43 -21.27 -11.44
C HIS A 59 1.17 -20.70 -10.79
N ALA A 60 0.73 -19.51 -11.18
CA ALA A 60 -0.51 -18.92 -10.69
C ALA A 60 -1.72 -19.75 -11.15
N ILE A 61 -1.79 -20.13 -12.42
CA ILE A 61 -2.88 -20.94 -12.97
C ILE A 61 -2.96 -22.30 -12.27
N ARG A 62 -1.82 -22.99 -12.10
CA ARG A 62 -1.77 -24.29 -11.40
C ARG A 62 -2.18 -24.16 -9.94
N TRP A 63 -1.72 -23.12 -9.24
CA TRP A 63 -2.08 -22.85 -7.86
C TRP A 63 -3.58 -22.56 -7.70
N LEU A 64 -4.17 -21.77 -8.62
CA LEU A 64 -5.59 -21.48 -8.66
C LEU A 64 -6.44 -22.73 -8.85
N SER A 65 -6.05 -23.62 -9.77
CA SER A 65 -6.77 -24.89 -9.97
C SER A 65 -6.73 -25.76 -8.71
N ALA A 66 -5.57 -25.85 -8.06
CA ALA A 66 -5.40 -26.67 -6.85
C ALA A 66 -6.11 -26.11 -5.62
N ASN A 67 -6.33 -24.79 -5.54
CA ASN A 67 -6.91 -24.12 -4.36
C ASN A 67 -8.32 -23.54 -4.61
N SER A 68 -8.94 -23.87 -5.74
CA SER A 68 -10.21 -23.29 -6.20
C SER A 68 -11.36 -23.37 -5.19
N LEU A 69 -11.46 -24.44 -4.40
CA LEU A 69 -12.47 -24.59 -3.35
C LEU A 69 -12.24 -23.61 -2.19
N ASN A 70 -11.00 -23.52 -1.72
CA ASN A 70 -10.61 -22.62 -0.64
C ASN A 70 -10.79 -21.15 -1.06
N LEU A 71 -10.47 -20.82 -2.31
CA LEU A 71 -10.62 -19.47 -2.86
C LEU A 71 -12.08 -19.03 -2.98
N LYS A 72 -13.01 -19.95 -3.22
CA LYS A 72 -14.46 -19.65 -3.28
C LYS A 72 -15.05 -19.28 -1.92
N SER A 73 -14.52 -19.86 -0.84
CA SER A 73 -14.98 -19.57 0.52
C SER A 73 -14.25 -18.39 1.18
N MET A 74 -13.17 -17.89 0.56
CA MET A 74 -12.30 -16.89 1.16
C MET A 74 -12.93 -15.50 1.06
N THR A 75 -12.91 -14.76 2.16
CA THR A 75 -13.29 -13.34 2.12
C THR A 75 -12.20 -12.51 1.42
N TRP A 76 -12.54 -11.28 1.04
CA TRP A 76 -11.55 -10.39 0.43
C TRP A 76 -10.38 -10.06 1.38
N ASP A 77 -10.65 -9.93 2.68
CA ASP A 77 -9.61 -9.63 3.68
C ASP A 77 -8.71 -10.84 3.98
N ASP A 78 -9.30 -12.04 4.05
CA ASP A 78 -8.53 -13.28 4.16
C ASP A 78 -7.63 -13.47 2.94
N TYR A 79 -8.11 -13.13 1.74
CA TYR A 79 -7.32 -13.19 0.52
C TYR A 79 -6.15 -12.21 0.53
N LYS A 80 -6.36 -10.96 0.98
CA LYS A 80 -5.26 -9.99 1.13
C LYS A 80 -4.19 -10.51 2.08
N THR A 81 -4.60 -11.03 3.24
CA THR A 81 -3.70 -11.63 4.23
C THR A 81 -2.94 -12.81 3.64
N TYR A 82 -3.64 -13.73 2.98
CA TYR A 82 -3.04 -14.91 2.35
C TYR A 82 -2.03 -14.55 1.26
N MET A 83 -2.33 -13.53 0.45
CA MET A 83 -1.40 -13.06 -0.59
C MET A 83 -0.14 -12.41 0.03
N HIS A 84 -0.27 -11.70 1.15
CA HIS A 84 0.90 -11.21 1.89
C HIS A 84 1.77 -12.35 2.42
N THR A 85 1.19 -13.41 3.00
CA THR A 85 1.96 -14.56 3.51
C THR A 85 2.59 -15.39 2.41
N LEU A 86 1.95 -15.47 1.24
CA LEU A 86 2.46 -16.25 0.11
C LEU A 86 3.66 -15.58 -0.58
N PHE A 87 3.64 -14.25 -0.70
CA PHE A 87 4.60 -13.53 -1.55
C PHE A 87 5.64 -12.70 -0.81
N LEU A 88 5.39 -12.34 0.46
CA LEU A 88 6.29 -11.47 1.21
C LEU A 88 7.05 -12.26 2.28
N ALA A 89 8.23 -11.76 2.64
CA ALA A 89 8.98 -12.27 3.79
C ALA A 89 8.18 -12.09 5.08
N SER A 90 8.38 -12.95 6.08
CA SER A 90 7.62 -12.92 7.33
C SER A 90 7.74 -11.60 8.10
N ASP A 91 8.83 -10.85 7.89
CA ASP A 91 9.13 -9.56 8.50
C ASP A 91 8.78 -8.36 7.61
N TRP A 92 8.01 -8.56 6.52
CA TRP A 92 7.71 -7.51 5.55
C TRP A 92 7.04 -6.28 6.18
N GLU A 93 6.15 -6.49 7.15
CA GLU A 93 5.41 -5.42 7.80
C GLU A 93 6.35 -4.59 8.67
N HIS A 94 7.15 -5.26 9.49
CA HIS A 94 8.15 -4.64 10.34
C HIS A 94 9.20 -3.86 9.51
N SER A 95 9.78 -4.51 8.50
CA SER A 95 10.78 -3.87 7.61
C SER A 95 10.19 -2.67 6.87
N THR A 96 8.96 -2.77 6.36
CA THR A 96 8.28 -1.64 5.71
C THR A 96 8.01 -0.50 6.69
N ARG A 97 7.62 -0.79 7.93
CA ARG A 97 7.45 0.23 8.98
C ARG A 97 8.77 0.91 9.32
N MET A 98 9.84 0.14 9.49
CA MET A 98 11.17 0.71 9.74
C MET A 98 11.63 1.60 8.59
N ASP A 99 11.34 1.22 7.34
CA ASP A 99 11.60 2.09 6.19
C ASP A 99 10.85 3.42 6.29
N VAL A 100 9.57 3.42 6.69
CA VAL A 100 8.80 4.66 6.89
C VAL A 100 9.47 5.55 7.94
N LEU A 101 9.84 4.96 9.08
CA LEU A 101 10.43 5.70 10.20
C LEU A 101 11.80 6.31 9.87
N HIS A 102 12.57 5.67 8.99
CA HIS A 102 13.89 6.13 8.56
C HIS A 102 13.88 7.10 7.37
N ILE A 103 12.71 7.42 6.79
CA ILE A 103 12.65 8.42 5.71
C ILE A 103 12.96 9.81 6.30
N GLN A 104 14.05 10.41 5.81
CA GLN A 104 14.48 11.78 6.09
C GLN A 104 14.27 12.66 4.86
N GLN A 105 14.02 13.96 5.06
CA GLN A 105 13.93 14.92 3.95
C GLN A 105 15.27 15.01 3.20
N GLY A 106 16.38 15.21 3.94
CA GLY A 106 17.70 15.42 3.36
C GLY A 106 17.68 16.56 2.34
N SER A 107 18.27 16.34 1.16
CA SER A 107 18.31 17.34 0.08
C SER A 107 17.03 17.41 -0.77
N ARG A 108 15.95 16.72 -0.41
CA ARG A 108 14.70 16.67 -1.18
C ARG A 108 13.80 17.84 -0.82
N THR A 109 12.90 18.18 -1.72
CA THR A 109 11.79 19.07 -1.38
C THR A 109 10.90 18.43 -0.31
N PHE A 110 10.23 19.25 0.49
CA PHE A 110 9.27 18.77 1.48
C PHE A 110 8.13 17.96 0.82
N MET A 111 7.70 18.36 -0.38
CA MET A 111 6.67 17.64 -1.14
C MET A 111 7.12 16.24 -1.55
N ASP A 112 8.33 16.09 -2.11
CA ASP A 112 8.82 14.77 -2.51
C ASP A 112 9.07 13.86 -1.31
N PHE A 113 9.57 14.43 -0.22
CA PHE A 113 9.77 13.75 1.05
C PHE A 113 8.44 13.24 1.63
N SER A 114 7.43 14.12 1.72
CA SER A 114 6.13 13.77 2.28
C SER A 114 5.38 12.75 1.43
N LEU A 115 5.40 12.90 0.10
CA LEU A 115 4.84 11.91 -0.84
C LEU A 115 5.51 10.55 -0.70
N LYS A 116 6.83 10.50 -0.53
CA LYS A 116 7.55 9.24 -0.31
C LYS A 116 7.16 8.59 1.02
N MET A 117 7.07 9.35 2.10
CA MET A 117 6.67 8.84 3.42
C MET A 117 5.23 8.33 3.40
N MET A 118 4.28 9.12 2.87
CA MET A 118 2.89 8.72 2.69
C MET A 118 2.77 7.47 1.81
N GLY A 119 3.45 7.45 0.67
CA GLY A 119 3.42 6.32 -0.26
C GLY A 119 3.94 5.02 0.36
N ARG A 120 4.98 5.09 1.21
CA ARG A 120 5.49 3.91 1.93
C ARG A 120 4.53 3.50 3.05
N ASN A 121 3.97 4.45 3.80
CA ASN A 121 3.00 4.17 4.85
C ASN A 121 1.71 3.53 4.29
N ASN A 122 1.28 3.92 3.09
CA ASN A 122 0.13 3.31 2.43
C ASN A 122 0.30 1.82 2.11
N LEU A 123 1.54 1.31 2.04
CA LEU A 123 1.79 -0.12 1.90
C LEU A 123 1.46 -0.92 3.17
N LEU A 124 1.30 -0.23 4.31
CA LEU A 124 0.92 -0.80 5.60
C LEU A 124 -0.59 -0.66 5.87
N ALA A 125 -1.36 -0.08 4.94
CA ALA A 125 -2.80 0.14 5.15
C ALA A 125 -3.52 -1.19 5.46
N GLY A 126 -4.32 -1.20 6.53
CA GLY A 126 -5.01 -2.40 7.02
C GLY A 126 -4.18 -3.29 7.95
N THR A 127 -2.97 -2.87 8.31
CA THR A 127 -2.15 -3.53 9.35
C THR A 127 -2.06 -2.67 10.61
N ASP A 128 -1.68 -3.28 11.73
CA ASP A 128 -1.39 -2.56 12.98
C ASP A 128 -0.15 -1.66 12.86
N SER A 129 0.70 -1.91 11.87
CA SER A 129 1.87 -1.10 11.60
C SER A 129 1.59 0.22 10.87
N PHE A 130 0.37 0.45 10.38
CA PHE A 130 -0.01 1.70 9.70
C PHE A 130 0.12 2.92 10.63
N LEU A 131 0.81 3.97 10.17
CA LEU A 131 0.86 5.24 10.90
C LEU A 131 -0.40 6.06 10.59
N ASN A 132 -1.22 6.32 11.60
CA ASN A 132 -2.33 7.26 11.46
C ASN A 132 -1.84 8.69 11.21
N ASP A 133 -2.76 9.58 10.81
CA ASP A 133 -2.42 10.95 10.41
C ASP A 133 -1.62 11.72 11.48
N LYS A 134 -1.96 11.55 12.75
CA LYS A 134 -1.26 12.20 13.86
C LYS A 134 0.19 11.72 13.97
N LEU A 135 0.41 10.41 13.93
CA LEU A 135 1.75 9.83 13.96
C LEU A 135 2.54 10.20 12.71
N LEU A 136 1.92 10.15 11.54
CA LEU A 136 2.56 10.50 10.28
C LEU A 136 2.97 11.98 10.25
N GLN A 137 2.12 12.90 10.73
CA GLN A 137 2.46 14.30 10.89
C GLN A 137 3.63 14.51 11.86
N ASN A 138 3.65 13.79 12.98
CA ASN A 138 4.77 13.84 13.91
C ASN A 138 6.07 13.37 13.26
N MET A 139 6.02 12.30 12.45
CA MET A 139 7.18 11.81 11.71
C MET A 139 7.66 12.81 10.66
N LEU A 140 6.74 13.44 9.92
CA LEU A 140 7.08 14.50 8.96
C LEU A 140 7.79 15.67 9.65
N LYS A 141 7.33 16.09 10.83
CA LYS A 141 7.97 17.14 11.64
C LYS A 141 9.32 16.72 12.23
N ALA A 142 9.46 15.47 12.64
CA ALA A 142 10.70 14.97 13.22
C ALA A 142 11.82 14.79 12.18
N ASN A 143 11.45 14.51 10.93
CA ASN A 143 12.38 14.13 9.87
C ASN A 143 12.47 15.18 8.73
N MET A 144 11.82 16.34 8.87
CA MET A 144 12.00 17.47 7.96
C MET A 144 13.35 18.15 8.20
N ASP A 145 13.82 18.88 7.19
CA ASP A 145 15.05 19.64 7.29
C ASP A 145 15.00 20.66 8.44
N ARG A 146 16.15 20.88 9.09
CA ARG A 146 16.25 21.72 10.29
C ARG A 146 15.87 23.18 10.01
N GLU A 147 16.21 23.72 8.85
CA GLU A 147 15.87 25.10 8.50
C GLU A 147 14.37 25.26 8.36
N LEU A 148 13.71 24.33 7.65
CA LEU A 148 12.27 24.29 7.51
C LEU A 148 11.56 24.07 8.85
N ALA A 149 12.08 23.19 9.71
CA ALA A 149 11.56 22.97 11.06
C ALA A 149 11.64 24.25 11.92
N CYS A 150 12.75 24.99 11.80
CA CYS A 150 12.92 26.27 12.49
C CYS A 150 11.99 27.36 11.97
N GLU A 151 11.64 27.37 10.68
CA GLU A 151 10.65 28.29 10.11
C GLU A 151 9.22 27.96 10.57
N CYS A 152 8.79 26.70 10.49
CA CYS A 152 7.46 26.29 10.96
C CYS A 152 7.26 26.58 12.45
N ASN A 153 8.28 26.37 13.29
CA ASN A 153 8.21 26.69 14.71
C ASN A 153 8.16 28.19 14.97
N ARG A 154 8.90 29.00 14.19
CA ARG A 154 8.83 30.47 14.29
C ARG A 154 7.45 31.00 13.91
N GLU A 155 6.85 30.49 12.85
CA GLU A 155 5.49 30.86 12.43
C GLU A 155 4.45 30.49 13.49
N ALA A 156 4.52 29.28 14.05
CA ALA A 156 3.63 28.84 15.12
C ALA A 156 3.75 29.69 16.41
N LEU A 157 4.98 30.07 16.79
CA LEU A 157 5.22 30.96 17.94
C LEU A 157 4.74 32.39 17.65
N SER A 158 4.90 32.88 16.42
CA SER A 158 4.44 34.22 16.02
C SER A 158 2.91 34.34 16.09
N LEU A 159 2.20 33.29 15.65
CA LEU A 159 0.75 33.18 15.80
C LEU A 159 0.35 33.21 17.29
N LEU A 160 1.01 32.44 18.15
CA LEU A 160 0.73 32.44 19.59
C LEU A 160 0.99 33.82 20.23
N SER A 161 2.03 34.53 19.81
CA SER A 161 2.31 35.89 20.30
C SER A 161 1.34 36.96 19.78
N SER A 162 0.59 36.69 18.70
CA SER A 162 -0.44 37.61 18.19
C SER A 162 -1.78 37.50 18.91
N PHE A 163 -1.95 36.46 19.74
CA PHE A 163 -3.12 36.26 20.61
C PHE A 163 -2.88 36.67 22.08
N LEU A 164 -1.67 37.15 22.40
CA LEU A 164 -1.27 37.66 23.72
C LEU A 164 -1.04 39.17 23.63
#